data_AF-A0A2N8PE16-F1
#
_entry.id   AF-A0A2N8PE16-F1
#
_cell.length_a   1.000
_cell.length_b   1.000
_cell.length_c   1.000
_cell.angle_alpha   90.00
_cell.angle_beta   90.00
_cell.angle_gamma   90.00
#
_symmetry.space_group_name_H-M   'P 1'
#
loop_
_entity.id
_entity.type
_entity.pdbx_description
1 polymer ?
#
loop_
_entity_poly.entity_id
_entity_poly.type
_entity_poly.pdbx_seq_one_letter_code
_entity_poly.pdbx_strand_id
1 'polypeptide(L)'
;MTSPERSTSPPQQYAERSYRSPAALVGGALLILLGLWLGVDALLRGTAAAKLTALFALLLGVPLVAAFSLRPLVRASEDRLLVRNPFRTIALPWSAVEGLRATFSAEVVTGAGTTYQLWAIPVSLRQRKKATRQAARGAGAGRPRFGLNVEAGPVPKAMADQTLAELREIKERAAHRETARGEPRVRWSYAVLVPSLVGAVGLAVMLAL
;
A
#
# COMPACT_ATOMS: atom_id res chain seq x y z
N MET A 1 -17.84 -45.49 -26.74
CA MET A 1 -18.42 -44.20 -26.28
C MET A 1 -17.45 -43.60 -25.29
N THR A 2 -16.57 -42.72 -25.75
CA THR A 2 -15.57 -42.03 -24.92
C THR A 2 -16.15 -40.70 -24.49
N SER A 3 -16.56 -40.59 -23.22
CA SER A 3 -16.93 -39.32 -22.61
C SER A 3 -15.69 -38.41 -22.54
N PRO A 4 -15.77 -37.14 -22.97
CA PRO A 4 -14.67 -36.21 -22.77
C PRO A 4 -14.59 -35.85 -21.27
N GLU A 5 -13.41 -36.02 -20.67
CA GLU A 5 -13.10 -35.43 -19.37
C GLU A 5 -13.35 -33.93 -19.44
N ARG A 6 -14.27 -33.45 -18.59
CA ARG A 6 -14.44 -32.03 -18.36
C ARG A 6 -13.16 -31.53 -17.69
N SER A 7 -12.32 -30.84 -18.45
CA SER A 7 -11.19 -30.08 -17.93
C SER A 7 -11.67 -29.22 -16.77
N THR A 8 -11.30 -29.62 -15.55
CA THR A 8 -11.62 -28.87 -14.34
C THR A 8 -10.79 -27.61 -14.40
N SER A 9 -11.42 -26.48 -14.75
CA SER A 9 -10.83 -25.15 -14.59
C SER A 9 -10.20 -25.07 -13.20
N PRO A 10 -8.96 -24.57 -13.04
CA PRO A 10 -8.33 -24.47 -11.73
C PRO A 10 -9.28 -23.69 -10.80
N PRO A 11 -9.44 -24.11 -9.53
CA PRO A 11 -10.38 -23.50 -8.60
C PRO A 11 -10.12 -22.00 -8.61
N GLN A 12 -11.16 -21.22 -8.89
CA GLN A 12 -11.06 -19.78 -8.95
C GLN A 12 -10.37 -19.29 -7.69
N GLN A 13 -9.14 -18.78 -7.83
CA GLN A 13 -8.40 -18.10 -6.80
C GLN A 13 -9.33 -17.06 -6.19
N TYR A 14 -9.79 -17.31 -4.96
CA TYR A 14 -10.58 -16.34 -4.21
C TYR A 14 -9.86 -15.00 -4.27
N ALA A 15 -10.55 -14.00 -4.83
CA ALA A 15 -10.00 -12.75 -5.31
C ALA A 15 -8.97 -12.14 -4.35
N GLU A 16 -7.69 -12.26 -4.68
CA GLU A 16 -6.58 -11.72 -3.90
C GLU A 16 -6.72 -10.19 -3.83
N ARG A 17 -7.19 -9.68 -2.68
CA ARG A 17 -7.60 -8.28 -2.56
C ARG A 17 -6.36 -7.41 -2.42
N SER A 18 -6.17 -6.53 -3.40
CA SER A 18 -4.99 -5.66 -3.50
C SER A 18 -5.38 -4.21 -3.26
N TYR A 19 -4.80 -3.59 -2.23
CA TYR A 19 -5.04 -2.20 -1.87
C TYR A 19 -3.86 -1.35 -2.30
N ARG A 20 -4.12 -0.35 -3.16
CA ARG A 20 -3.17 0.65 -3.66
C ARG A 20 -3.88 1.98 -3.88
N SER A 21 -3.13 3.08 -3.83
CA SER A 21 -3.63 4.42 -4.16
C SER A 21 -3.37 4.75 -5.64
N PRO A 22 -4.41 4.88 -6.50
CA PRO A 22 -4.23 5.25 -7.90
C PRO A 22 -3.59 6.64 -8.07
N ALA A 23 -3.93 7.58 -7.19
CA ALA A 23 -3.36 8.93 -7.21
C ALA A 23 -1.85 8.91 -6.94
N ALA A 24 -1.38 8.04 -6.03
CA ALA A 24 0.04 7.86 -5.78
C ALA A 24 0.76 7.31 -7.02
N LEU A 25 0.13 6.35 -7.73
CA LEU A 25 0.70 5.79 -8.96
C LEU A 25 0.88 6.86 -10.04
N VAL A 26 -0.17 7.63 -10.32
CA VAL A 26 -0.14 8.68 -11.35
C VAL A 26 0.85 9.78 -10.96
N GLY A 27 0.79 10.29 -9.73
CA GLY A 27 1.70 11.32 -9.26
C GLY A 27 3.15 10.89 -9.29
N GLY A 28 3.45 9.65 -8.86
CA GLY A 28 4.79 9.09 -8.94
C GLY A 28 5.29 8.92 -10.37
N ALA A 29 4.45 8.44 -11.27
CA ALA A 29 4.80 8.30 -12.68
C ALA A 29 5.12 9.66 -13.31
N LEU A 30 4.30 10.69 -13.05
CA LEU A 30 4.55 12.06 -13.53
C LEU A 30 5.85 12.64 -12.98
N LEU A 31 6.15 12.45 -11.69
CA LEU A 31 7.40 12.89 -11.09
C LEU A 31 8.62 12.19 -11.69
N ILE A 32 8.54 10.89 -11.96
CA ILE A 32 9.61 10.14 -12.62
C ILE A 32 9.82 10.67 -14.04
N LEU A 33 8.74 10.86 -14.81
CA LEU A 33 8.83 11.37 -16.18
C LEU A 33 9.46 12.76 -16.22
N LEU A 34 9.03 13.66 -15.32
CA LEU A 34 9.60 15.00 -15.20
C LEU A 34 11.09 14.95 -14.80
N GLY A 35 11.43 14.15 -13.78
CA GLY A 35 12.81 13.99 -13.33
C GLY A 35 13.71 13.43 -14.44
N LEU A 36 13.24 12.43 -15.18
CA LEU A 36 13.95 11.88 -16.34
C LEU A 36 14.09 12.91 -17.45
N TRP A 37 13.05 13.69 -17.76
CA TRP A 37 13.13 14.72 -18.78
C TRP A 37 14.20 15.77 -18.45
N LEU A 38 14.17 16.33 -17.24
CA LEU A 38 15.14 17.31 -16.77
C LEU A 38 16.55 16.71 -16.66
N GLY A 39 16.65 15.49 -16.13
CA GLY A 39 17.92 14.81 -15.95
C GLY A 39 18.59 14.43 -17.28
N VAL A 40 17.81 13.98 -18.26
CA VAL A 40 18.30 13.67 -19.62
C VAL A 40 18.75 14.95 -20.33
N ASP A 41 17.99 16.04 -20.21
CA ASP A 41 18.42 17.33 -20.78
C ASP A 41 19.76 17.79 -20.20
N ALA A 42 19.93 17.71 -18.89
CA ALA A 42 21.19 18.02 -18.20
C ALA A 42 22.34 17.07 -18.61
N LEU A 43 22.06 15.78 -18.81
CA LEU A 43 23.07 14.79 -19.27
C LEU A 43 23.56 15.09 -20.70
N LEU A 44 22.68 15.54 -21.58
CA LEU A 44 23.01 15.82 -22.97
C LEU A 44 23.69 17.19 -23.13
N ARG A 45 23.14 18.23 -22.50
CA ARG A 45 23.52 19.64 -22.74
C ARG A 45 24.38 20.25 -21.65
N GLY A 46 24.49 19.63 -20.48
CA GLY A 46 25.16 20.19 -19.31
C GLY A 46 26.70 20.16 -19.38
N THR A 47 27.35 20.89 -18.47
CA THR A 47 28.79 20.78 -18.20
C THR A 47 29.13 19.42 -17.59
N ALA A 48 30.42 19.05 -17.53
CA ALA A 48 30.85 17.78 -16.92
C ALA A 48 30.31 17.60 -15.48
N ALA A 49 30.37 18.66 -14.66
CA ALA A 49 29.82 18.67 -13.32
C ALA A 49 28.30 18.50 -13.33
N ALA A 50 27.58 19.24 -14.19
CA ALA A 50 26.12 19.13 -14.30
C ALA A 50 25.67 17.72 -14.72
N LYS A 51 26.40 17.06 -15.62
CA LYS A 51 26.12 15.68 -16.05
C LYS A 51 26.28 14.69 -14.91
N LEU A 52 27.35 14.79 -14.13
CA LEU A 52 27.57 13.91 -12.98
C LEU A 52 26.53 14.15 -11.88
N THR A 53 26.21 15.42 -11.58
CA THR A 53 25.16 15.77 -10.63
C THR A 53 23.80 15.22 -11.09
N ALA A 54 23.44 15.37 -12.36
CA ALA A 54 22.19 14.84 -12.92
C ALA A 54 22.14 13.31 -12.82
N LEU A 55 23.23 12.60 -13.12
CA LEU A 55 23.32 11.15 -12.99
C LEU A 55 23.04 10.70 -11.55
N PHE A 56 23.73 11.28 -10.56
CA PHE A 56 23.54 10.90 -9.15
C PHE A 56 22.18 11.34 -8.61
N ALA A 57 21.65 12.49 -9.04
CA ALA A 57 20.30 12.92 -8.73
C ALA A 57 19.24 11.96 -9.27
N LEU A 58 19.40 11.44 -10.49
CA LEU A 58 18.51 10.43 -11.04
C LEU A 58 18.62 9.09 -10.31
N LEU A 59 19.84 8.64 -10.00
CA LEU A 59 20.08 7.41 -9.22
C LEU A 59 19.50 7.47 -7.81
N LEU A 60 19.46 8.66 -7.21
CA LEU A 60 18.80 8.88 -5.92
C LEU A 60 17.27 8.99 -6.08
N GLY A 61 16.83 9.91 -6.94
CA GLY A 61 15.45 10.35 -7.02
C GLY A 61 14.51 9.31 -7.60
N VAL A 62 14.87 8.69 -8.75
CA VAL A 62 13.97 7.77 -9.46
C VAL A 62 13.60 6.55 -8.60
N PRO A 63 14.56 5.83 -7.98
CA PRO A 63 14.24 4.69 -7.13
C PRO A 63 13.43 5.07 -5.89
N LEU A 64 13.68 6.24 -5.29
CA LEU A 64 12.91 6.72 -4.15
C LEU A 64 11.47 7.05 -4.55
N VAL A 65 11.25 7.82 -5.62
CA VAL A 65 9.90 8.12 -6.10
C VAL A 65 9.17 6.82 -6.45
N ALA A 66 9.81 5.89 -7.15
CA ALA A 66 9.23 4.58 -7.44
C ALA A 66 8.89 3.80 -6.17
N ALA A 67 9.77 3.82 -5.16
CA ALA A 67 9.57 3.12 -3.90
C ALA A 67 8.41 3.67 -3.08
N PHE A 68 8.23 4.99 -3.04
CA PHE A 68 7.16 5.64 -2.27
C PHE A 68 5.82 5.71 -3.01
N SER A 69 5.83 5.71 -4.34
CA SER A 69 4.62 5.89 -5.13
C SER A 69 4.11 4.60 -5.78
N LEU A 70 5.01 3.83 -6.39
CA LEU A 70 4.64 2.68 -7.24
C LEU A 70 4.68 1.34 -6.50
N ARG A 71 5.56 1.24 -5.50
CA ARG A 71 5.83 0.01 -4.76
C ARG A 71 4.85 -0.33 -3.64
N PRO A 72 4.23 0.64 -2.93
CA PRO A 72 3.34 0.32 -1.81
C PRO A 72 2.15 -0.52 -2.26
N LEU A 73 1.96 -1.67 -1.60
CA LEU A 73 0.86 -2.58 -1.84
C LEU A 73 0.55 -3.33 -0.56
N VAL A 74 -0.73 -3.41 -0.20
CA VAL A 74 -1.21 -4.40 0.76
C VAL A 74 -2.03 -5.41 0.00
N ARG A 75 -1.73 -6.68 0.20
CA ARG A 75 -2.36 -7.78 -0.50
C ARG A 75 -2.81 -8.83 0.48
N ALA A 76 -4.11 -9.03 0.56
CA ALA A 76 -4.72 -10.05 1.39
C ALA A 76 -4.98 -11.28 0.52
N SER A 77 -4.24 -12.34 0.80
CA SER A 77 -4.51 -13.68 0.28
C SER A 77 -5.23 -14.50 1.35
N GLU A 78 -5.68 -15.70 1.01
CA GLU A 78 -6.37 -16.56 1.97
C GLU A 78 -5.47 -17.01 3.13
N ASP A 79 -4.17 -17.21 2.88
CA ASP A 79 -3.24 -17.77 3.89
C ASP A 79 -2.39 -16.70 4.58
N ARG A 80 -2.18 -15.55 3.92
CA ARG A 80 -1.28 -14.51 4.41
C ARG A 80 -1.67 -13.10 3.98
N LEU A 81 -1.23 -12.14 4.79
CA LEU A 81 -1.19 -10.72 4.49
C LEU A 81 0.20 -10.35 3.98
N LEU A 82 0.30 -9.86 2.74
CA LEU A 82 1.54 -9.38 2.15
C LEU A 82 1.54 -7.85 2.14
N VAL A 83 2.50 -7.26 2.85
CA VAL A 83 2.68 -5.81 2.98
C VAL A 83 3.97 -5.41 2.27
N ARG A 84 3.86 -4.78 1.11
CA ARG A 84 4.97 -4.13 0.41
C ARG A 84 5.02 -2.67 0.81
N ASN A 85 6.08 -2.30 1.50
CA ASN A 85 6.45 -0.93 1.83
C ASN A 85 7.60 -0.47 0.92
N PRO A 86 7.99 0.82 0.94
CA PRO A 86 9.01 1.35 0.04
C PRO A 86 10.31 0.56 0.03
N PHE A 87 10.85 0.22 1.22
CA PHE A 87 12.15 -0.46 1.32
C PHE A 87 12.08 -1.93 1.68
N ARG A 88 10.89 -2.45 2.01
CA ARG A 88 10.74 -3.83 2.50
C ARG A 88 9.43 -4.47 2.08
N THR A 89 9.42 -5.79 2.02
CA THR A 89 8.23 -6.60 1.80
C THR A 89 8.10 -7.56 2.97
N ILE A 90 6.93 -7.57 3.59
CA ILE A 90 6.64 -8.33 4.79
C ILE A 90 5.53 -9.30 4.41
N ALA A 91 5.79 -10.59 4.54
CA ALA A 91 4.78 -11.64 4.41
C ALA A 91 4.40 -12.10 5.81
N LEU A 92 3.13 -11.90 6.17
CA LEU A 92 2.57 -12.23 7.47
C LEU A 92 1.53 -13.33 7.29
N PRO A 93 1.81 -14.58 7.68
CA PRO A 93 0.77 -15.59 7.83
C PRO A 93 -0.33 -15.06 8.76
N TRP A 94 -1.60 -15.34 8.46
CA TRP A 94 -2.70 -14.78 9.27
C TRP A 94 -2.63 -15.22 10.74
N SER A 95 -2.05 -16.38 11.03
CA SER A 95 -1.81 -16.84 12.41
C SER A 95 -0.89 -15.91 13.21
N ALA A 96 0.05 -15.24 12.54
CA ALA A 96 1.01 -14.35 13.17
C ALA A 96 0.43 -12.95 13.41
N VAL A 97 -0.71 -12.62 12.80
CA VAL A 97 -1.38 -11.32 12.93
C VAL A 97 -2.23 -11.31 14.17
N GLU A 98 -1.86 -10.54 15.18
CA GLU A 98 -2.64 -10.35 16.40
C GLU A 98 -3.74 -9.30 16.20
N GLY A 99 -3.37 -8.15 15.64
CA GLY A 99 -4.27 -7.01 15.53
C GLY A 99 -4.04 -6.18 14.27
N LEU A 100 -5.11 -5.50 13.84
CA LEU A 100 -5.11 -4.54 12.75
C LEU A 100 -5.74 -3.24 13.25
N ARG A 101 -4.99 -2.14 13.19
CA ARG A 101 -5.42 -0.85 13.75
C ARG A 101 -5.08 0.30 12.80
N ALA A 102 -5.87 1.36 12.84
CA ALA A 102 -5.51 2.63 12.22
C ALA A 102 -5.65 3.73 13.26
N THR A 103 -4.53 4.19 13.82
CA THR A 103 -4.54 5.34 14.74
C THR A 103 -4.18 6.59 13.96
N PHE A 104 -2.89 6.82 13.74
CA PHE A 104 -2.35 7.85 12.84
C PHE A 104 -1.88 7.26 11.51
N SER A 105 -1.56 5.97 11.52
CA SER A 105 -1.21 5.18 10.34
C SER A 105 -1.92 3.82 10.42
N ALA A 106 -2.13 3.16 9.28
CA ALA A 106 -2.63 1.79 9.26
C ALA A 106 -1.49 0.85 9.66
N GLU A 107 -1.72 0.01 10.66
CA GLU A 107 -0.73 -0.85 11.29
C GLU A 107 -1.25 -2.28 11.49
N VAL A 108 -0.35 -3.24 11.33
CA VAL A 108 -0.55 -4.63 11.69
C VAL A 108 0.38 -4.97 12.86
N VAL A 109 -0.20 -5.52 13.92
CA VAL A 109 0.49 -5.96 15.12
C VAL A 109 0.58 -7.49 15.06
N THR A 110 1.78 -8.01 15.26
CA THR A 110 2.02 -9.44 15.32
C THR A 110 1.95 -9.95 16.76
N GLY A 111 1.69 -11.25 16.96
CA GLY A 111 1.64 -11.85 18.30
C GLY A 111 2.96 -11.75 19.10
N ALA A 112 4.07 -11.46 18.43
CA ALA A 112 5.36 -11.15 19.05
C ALA A 112 5.49 -9.67 19.48
N GLY A 113 4.42 -8.88 19.41
CA GLY A 113 4.41 -7.44 19.71
C GLY A 113 5.03 -6.55 18.63
N THR A 114 5.57 -7.12 17.55
CA THR A 114 6.15 -6.33 16.45
C THR A 114 5.06 -5.67 15.62
N THR A 115 5.21 -4.38 15.34
CA THR A 115 4.26 -3.59 14.55
C THR A 115 4.83 -3.22 13.19
N TYR A 116 4.05 -3.44 12.14
CA TYR A 116 4.39 -3.02 10.78
C TYR A 116 3.35 -2.04 10.23
N GLN A 117 3.82 -0.94 9.64
CA GLN A 117 2.97 0.04 8.96
C GLN A 117 2.53 -0.47 7.57
N LEU A 118 1.31 -0.13 7.18
CA LEU A 118 0.69 -0.44 5.89
C LEU A 118 0.65 0.84 5.03
N TRP A 119 1.74 1.12 4.32
CA TRP A 119 1.90 2.38 3.56
C TRP A 119 0.89 2.55 2.42
N ALA A 120 0.32 1.45 1.91
CA ALA A 120 -0.65 1.49 0.83
C ALA A 120 -2.05 1.93 1.28
N ILE A 121 -2.31 2.00 2.58
CA ILE A 121 -3.63 2.36 3.15
C ILE A 121 -3.53 3.75 3.78
N PRO A 122 -3.90 4.82 3.05
CA PRO A 122 -3.85 6.18 3.58
C PRO A 122 -4.90 6.38 4.66
N VAL A 123 -4.47 6.88 5.81
CA VAL A 123 -5.38 7.33 6.88
C VAL A 123 -5.69 8.80 6.68
N SER A 124 -6.97 9.16 6.65
CA SER A 124 -7.41 10.55 6.53
C SER A 124 -8.28 10.94 7.72
N LEU A 125 -7.74 11.81 8.58
CA LEU A 125 -8.49 12.42 9.69
C LEU A 125 -9.69 13.23 9.19
N ARG A 126 -9.56 13.86 8.01
CA ARG A 126 -10.65 14.59 7.34
C ARG A 126 -11.79 13.64 6.96
N GLN A 127 -11.47 12.48 6.39
CA GLN A 127 -12.47 11.46 6.07
C GLN A 127 -13.15 10.93 7.33
N ARG A 128 -12.40 10.67 8.41
CA ARG A 128 -13.00 10.26 9.70
C ARG A 128 -13.96 11.30 10.27
N LYS A 129 -13.55 12.57 10.32
CA LYS A 129 -14.42 13.66 10.77
C LYS A 129 -15.68 13.80 9.90
N LYS A 130 -15.55 13.60 8.58
CA LYS A 130 -16.69 13.59 7.65
C LYS A 130 -17.63 12.41 7.93
N ALA A 131 -17.08 11.21 8.11
CA ALA A 131 -17.81 9.99 8.47
C ALA A 131 -18.61 10.16 9.78
N THR A 132 -17.98 10.65 10.85
CA THR A 132 -18.66 10.90 12.14
C THR A 132 -19.79 11.92 12.01
N ARG A 133 -19.58 12.99 11.23
CA ARG A 133 -20.64 13.99 10.96
C ARG A 133 -21.81 13.40 10.18
N GLN A 134 -21.54 12.54 9.20
CA GLN A 134 -22.58 11.85 8.44
C GLN A 134 -23.34 10.84 9.31
N ALA A 135 -22.63 10.10 10.18
CA ALA A 135 -23.21 9.20 11.17
C ALA A 135 -24.17 9.93 12.12
N ALA A 136 -23.74 11.08 12.67
CA ALA A 136 -24.57 11.90 13.56
C ALA A 136 -25.82 12.46 12.86
N ARG A 137 -25.71 12.80 11.56
CA ARG A 137 -26.87 13.24 10.75
C ARG A 137 -27.84 12.10 10.45
N GLY A 138 -27.35 10.89 10.22
CA GLY A 138 -28.18 9.70 10.03
C GLY A 138 -28.88 9.25 11.32
N ALA A 139 -28.17 9.30 12.46
CA ALA A 139 -28.73 8.96 13.78
C ALA A 139 -29.74 10.01 14.29
N GLY A 140 -29.61 11.27 13.85
CA GLY A 140 -30.54 12.36 14.17
C GLY A 140 -31.73 12.51 13.21
N ALA A 141 -31.82 11.70 12.15
CA ALA A 141 -32.89 11.74 11.16
C ALA A 141 -34.19 11.05 11.62
N GLY A 142 -34.46 11.03 12.93
CA GLY A 142 -35.72 10.57 13.53
C GLY A 142 -36.91 11.51 13.32
N ARG A 143 -36.89 12.39 12.31
CA ARG A 143 -38.05 13.17 11.91
C ARG A 143 -38.29 13.01 10.40
N PRO A 144 -39.38 12.33 9.99
CA PRO A 144 -39.71 12.18 8.58
C PRO A 144 -40.10 13.56 8.04
N ARG A 145 -39.23 14.16 7.23
CA ARG A 145 -39.64 15.27 6.38
C ARG A 145 -39.91 14.66 5.00
N PHE A 146 -41.19 14.45 4.72
CA PHE A 146 -41.75 13.85 3.50
C PHE A 146 -41.43 12.37 3.27
N GLY A 147 -42.30 11.49 3.81
CA GLY A 147 -42.83 10.27 3.15
C GLY A 147 -41.91 9.19 2.59
N LEU A 148 -40.58 9.33 2.64
CA LEU A 148 -39.65 8.34 2.12
C LEU A 148 -38.96 7.64 3.29
N ASN A 149 -39.39 6.41 3.55
CA ASN A 149 -38.63 5.47 4.38
C ASN A 149 -37.33 5.11 3.63
N VAL A 150 -36.32 5.96 3.77
CA VAL A 150 -34.96 5.60 3.39
C VAL A 150 -34.41 4.78 4.55
N GLU A 151 -34.41 3.47 4.39
CA GLU A 151 -33.74 2.54 5.30
C GLU A 151 -32.31 3.06 5.54
N ALA A 152 -31.99 3.36 6.79
CA ALA A 152 -30.71 3.96 7.14
C ALA A 152 -29.60 2.95 6.85
N GLY A 153 -28.99 3.07 5.66
CA GLY A 153 -27.89 2.21 5.24
C GLY A 153 -26.70 2.29 6.19
N PRO A 154 -25.72 1.37 6.05
CA PRO A 154 -24.56 1.29 6.94
C PRO A 154 -23.86 2.65 7.08
N VAL A 155 -23.52 3.01 8.33
CA VAL A 155 -22.82 4.27 8.64
C VAL A 155 -21.55 4.39 7.77
N PRO A 156 -21.35 5.49 7.02
CA PRO A 156 -20.15 5.68 6.22
C PRO A 156 -18.90 5.63 7.11
N LYS A 157 -18.02 4.64 6.89
CA LYS A 157 -16.71 4.55 7.56
C LYS A 157 -15.63 5.25 6.73
N ALA A 158 -14.52 5.69 7.33
CA ALA A 158 -13.38 6.17 6.56
C ALA A 158 -12.74 5.00 5.77
N MET A 159 -12.10 5.29 4.63
CA MET A 159 -11.59 4.24 3.72
C MET A 159 -10.61 3.29 4.42
N ALA A 160 -9.70 3.82 5.23
CA ALA A 160 -8.79 3.01 6.04
C ALA A 160 -9.53 2.11 7.03
N ASP A 161 -10.60 2.60 7.67
CA ASP A 161 -11.38 1.84 8.65
C ASP A 161 -12.21 0.72 7.98
N GLN A 162 -12.72 0.98 6.77
CA GLN A 162 -13.36 -0.03 5.92
C GLN A 162 -12.37 -1.12 5.52
N THR A 163 -11.22 -0.73 4.99
CA THR A 163 -10.15 -1.66 4.59
C THR A 163 -9.70 -2.54 5.75
N LEU A 164 -9.49 -1.96 6.93
CA LEU A 164 -9.11 -2.74 8.11
C LEU A 164 -10.23 -3.64 8.64
N ALA A 165 -11.50 -3.27 8.44
CA ALA A 165 -12.61 -4.16 8.76
C ALA A 165 -12.63 -5.36 7.81
N GLU A 166 -12.47 -5.15 6.50
CA GLU A 166 -12.35 -6.23 5.51
C GLU A 166 -11.17 -7.15 5.83
N LEU A 167 -9.99 -6.60 6.13
CA LEU A 167 -8.81 -7.40 6.49
C LEU A 167 -9.01 -8.24 7.76
N ARG A 168 -9.78 -7.73 8.73
CA ARG A 168 -10.13 -8.49 9.95
C ARG A 168 -11.05 -9.66 9.64
N GLU A 169 -12.04 -9.46 8.77
CA GLU A 169 -12.94 -10.52 8.34
C GLU A 169 -12.19 -11.64 7.58
N ILE A 170 -11.22 -11.27 6.74
CA ILE A 170 -10.36 -12.25 6.05
C ILE A 170 -9.51 -13.02 7.07
N LYS A 171 -8.93 -12.33 8.06
CA LYS A 171 -8.17 -12.97 9.15
C LYS A 171 -9.01 -13.98 9.92
N GLU A 172 -10.23 -13.61 10.32
CA GLU A 172 -11.13 -14.48 11.08
C GLU A 172 -11.45 -15.76 10.30
N ARG A 173 -11.72 -15.64 9.00
CA ARG A 173 -11.92 -16.80 8.12
C ARG A 173 -10.66 -17.67 7.94
N ALA A 174 -9.48 -17.05 7.96
CA ALA A 174 -8.22 -17.76 7.84
C ALA A 174 -7.77 -18.46 9.13
N ALA A 175 -8.36 -18.14 10.29
CA ALA A 175 -7.92 -18.62 11.61
C ALA A 175 -7.90 -20.15 11.73
N HIS A 176 -8.79 -20.85 11.02
CA HIS A 176 -8.90 -22.31 11.07
C HIS A 176 -8.02 -23.05 10.05
N ARG A 177 -7.33 -22.33 9.16
CA ARG A 177 -6.53 -22.94 8.09
C ARG A 177 -5.11 -23.24 8.56
N GLU A 178 -4.65 -24.47 8.39
CA GLU A 178 -3.26 -24.84 8.69
C GLU A 178 -2.25 -24.15 7.75
N THR A 179 -2.65 -23.91 6.49
CA THR A 179 -1.84 -23.18 5.50
C THR A 179 -1.60 -21.71 5.87
N ALA A 180 -2.44 -21.15 6.73
CA ALA A 180 -2.31 -19.79 7.24
C ALA A 180 -1.37 -19.68 8.46
N ARG A 181 -0.76 -20.80 8.89
CA ARG A 181 0.22 -20.85 9.97
C ARG A 181 1.63 -20.56 9.48
N GLY A 182 2.41 -19.88 10.33
CA GLY A 182 3.84 -19.74 10.13
C GLY A 182 4.41 -18.45 10.72
N GLU A 183 5.68 -18.22 10.41
CA GLU A 183 6.42 -17.06 10.92
C GLU A 183 6.40 -15.87 9.93
N PRO A 184 6.36 -14.63 10.46
CA PRO A 184 6.61 -13.42 9.68
C PRO A 184 7.92 -13.47 8.90
N ARG A 185 7.89 -13.13 7.61
CA ARG A 185 9.10 -13.01 6.78
C ARG A 185 9.28 -11.58 6.29
N VAL A 186 10.46 -11.00 6.48
CA VAL A 186 10.81 -9.65 6.02
C VAL A 186 11.90 -9.74 4.96
N ARG A 187 11.67 -9.10 3.80
CA ARG A 187 12.63 -9.03 2.69
C ARG A 187 12.92 -7.57 2.35
N TRP A 188 14.20 -7.19 2.34
CA TRP A 188 14.62 -5.85 1.95
C TRP A 188 14.67 -5.68 0.43
N SER A 189 14.46 -4.45 -0.02
CA SER A 189 14.51 -4.06 -1.43
C SER A 189 15.86 -3.49 -1.79
N TYR A 190 16.86 -4.35 -1.99
CA TYR A 190 18.19 -3.90 -2.41
C TYR A 190 18.17 -3.18 -3.77
N ALA A 191 17.22 -3.51 -4.65
CA ALA A 191 16.99 -2.79 -5.90
C ALA A 191 16.59 -1.32 -5.73
N VAL A 192 16.09 -0.92 -4.55
CA VAL A 192 15.83 0.48 -4.21
C VAL A 192 17.01 1.03 -3.40
N LEU A 193 17.43 0.31 -2.36
CA LEU A 193 18.45 0.78 -1.42
C LEU A 193 19.79 1.04 -2.09
N VAL A 194 20.26 0.14 -2.96
CA VAL A 194 21.59 0.24 -3.56
C VAL A 194 21.70 1.44 -4.50
N PRO A 195 20.80 1.63 -5.51
CA PRO A 195 20.86 2.82 -6.36
C PRO A 195 20.68 4.13 -5.57
N SER A 196 19.74 4.16 -4.61
CA SER A 196 19.55 5.33 -3.77
C SER A 196 20.78 5.67 -2.94
N LEU A 197 21.47 4.68 -2.38
CA LEU A 197 22.70 4.91 -1.63
C LEU A 197 23.82 5.43 -2.53
N VAL A 198 24.01 4.83 -3.72
CA VAL A 198 25.00 5.28 -4.70
C VAL A 198 24.72 6.72 -5.13
N GLY A 199 23.47 7.05 -5.44
CA GLY A 199 23.06 8.41 -5.79
C GLY A 199 23.30 9.41 -4.65
N ALA A 200 22.97 9.04 -3.40
CA ALA A 200 23.21 9.88 -2.24
C ALA A 200 24.69 10.17 -2.00
N VAL A 201 25.54 9.14 -2.05
CA VAL A 201 26.99 9.28 -1.88
C VAL A 201 27.58 10.12 -3.01
N GLY A 202 27.20 9.85 -4.26
CA GLY A 202 27.69 10.61 -5.41
C GLY A 202 27.33 12.09 -5.34
N LEU A 203 26.09 12.42 -4.93
CA LEU A 203 25.70 13.81 -4.70
C LEU A 203 26.48 14.46 -3.56
N ALA A 204 26.72 13.74 -2.46
CA ALA A 204 27.51 14.26 -1.34
C ALA A 204 28.94 14.60 -1.77
N VAL A 205 29.56 13.75 -2.60
CA VAL A 205 30.88 14.02 -3.17
C VAL A 205 30.85 15.24 -4.08
N MET A 206 29.86 15.35 -4.98
CA MET A 206 29.71 16.51 -5.87
C MET A 206 29.50 17.83 -5.12
N LEU A 207 28.92 17.80 -3.93
CA LEU A 207 28.73 18.99 -3.07
C LEU A 207 29.97 19.37 -2.27
N ALA A 208 30.90 18.42 -2.07
CA ALA A 208 32.12 18.61 -1.31
C ALA A 208 33.32 19.04 -2.19
N LEU A 209 33.18 18.90 -3.51
CA LEU A 209 34.14 19.34 -4.54
C LEU A 209 33.81 20.76 -5.01
#